data_AF-A0A3M1Z8Y2-F1
#
_entry.id   AF-A0A3M1Z8Y2-F1
#
_cell.length_a   1.000
_cell.length_b   1.000
_cell.length_c   1.000
_cell.angle_alpha   90.00
_cell.angle_beta   90.00
_cell.angle_gamma   90.00
#
_symmetry.space_group_name_H-M   'P 1'
#
loop_
_entity.id
_entity.type
_entity.pdbx_description
1 polymer ?
#
loop_
_entity_poly.entity_id
_entity_poly.type
_entity_poly.pdbx_seq_one_letter_code
_entity_poly.pdbx_strand_id
1 'polypeptide(L)' 'MNEHQDMQPNEELEAFIPPSYMLVVAALGLVIALFVALTQQEFSVIGWGGLGIAVLGFVAWALMA' A
#
# COMPACT_ATOMS: atom_id res chain seq x y z
N MET A 1 -28.57 -40.61 10.36
CA MET A 1 -28.68 -39.14 10.43
C MET A 1 -27.48 -38.69 11.22
N ASN A 2 -26.39 -38.26 10.56
CA ASN A 2 -25.21 -37.58 11.13
C ASN A 2 -24.13 -37.41 10.03
N GLU A 3 -24.37 -36.56 9.02
CA GLU A 3 -23.33 -36.20 8.03
C GLU A 3 -23.33 -34.71 7.65
N HIS A 4 -24.08 -33.87 8.37
CA HIS A 4 -23.89 -32.42 8.30
C HIS A 4 -22.89 -32.01 9.38
N GLN A 5 -21.65 -32.51 9.30
CA GLN A 5 -20.55 -31.81 9.94
C GLN A 5 -20.28 -30.60 9.07
N ASP A 6 -20.91 -29.52 9.51
CA ASP A 6 -20.77 -28.15 9.07
C ASP A 6 -19.38 -27.92 8.47
N MET A 7 -19.33 -27.73 7.15
CA MET A 7 -18.27 -26.94 6.55
C MET A 7 -18.33 -25.60 7.28
N GLN A 8 -17.46 -25.39 8.27
CA GLN A 8 -17.15 -24.05 8.73
C GLN A 8 -16.22 -23.48 7.67
N PRO A 9 -16.67 -22.58 6.78
CA PRO A 9 -15.71 -21.74 6.11
C PRO A 9 -15.32 -20.70 7.16
N ASN A 10 -14.40 -21.06 8.05
CA ASN A 10 -13.60 -20.03 8.70
C ASN A 10 -12.49 -19.63 7.73
N GLU A 11 -12.92 -19.23 6.53
CA GLU A 11 -12.18 -18.39 5.63
C GLU A 11 -12.23 -17.00 6.26
N GLU A 12 -11.48 -16.81 7.35
CA GLU A 12 -10.97 -15.49 7.65
C GLU A 12 -10.23 -15.09 6.37
N LEU A 13 -10.88 -14.29 5.53
CA LEU A 13 -10.28 -13.62 4.39
C LEU A 13 -9.21 -12.69 4.98
N GLU A 14 -8.10 -13.27 5.41
CA GLU A 14 -6.98 -12.56 5.95
C GLU A 14 -6.57 -11.58 4.86
N ALA A 15 -6.70 -10.29 5.18
CA ALA A 15 -6.43 -9.24 4.22
C ALA A 15 -5.04 -9.49 3.63
N PHE A 16 -5.00 -9.82 2.33
CA PHE A 16 -3.76 -10.22 1.64
C PHE A 16 -2.62 -9.21 1.87
N ILE A 17 -2.98 -7.94 2.07
CA ILE A 17 -2.06 -6.88 2.48
C ILE A 17 -2.65 -6.16 3.70
N PRO A 18 -2.00 -6.25 4.88
CA PRO A 18 -2.40 -5.46 6.03
C PRO A 18 -2.31 -3.95 5.73
N PRO A 19 -3.26 -3.11 6.19
CA PRO A 19 -3.29 -1.69 5.86
C PRO A 19 -2.00 -0.92 6.21
N SER A 20 -1.27 -1.35 7.24
CA SER A 20 0.00 -0.76 7.64
C SER A 20 1.08 -0.81 6.56
N TYR A 21 1.08 -1.83 5.69
CA TYR A 21 2.03 -1.92 4.58
C TYR A 21 1.83 -0.82 3.55
N MET A 22 0.59 -0.36 3.33
CA MET A 22 0.32 0.74 2.41
C MET A 22 0.92 2.06 2.89
N LEU A 23 0.94 2.30 4.21
CA LEU A 23 1.65 3.45 4.78
C LEU A 23 3.15 3.37 4.56
N VAL A 24 3.75 2.18 4.68
CA VAL A 24 5.19 1.99 4.41
C VAL A 24 5.50 2.28 2.95
N VAL A 25 4.70 1.75 2.02
CA VAL A 25 4.83 2.04 0.58
C VAL A 25 4.69 3.53 0.31
N ALA A 26 3.70 4.19 0.93
CA ALA A 26 3.48 5.62 0.79
C ALA A 26 4.71 6.42 1.26
N ALA A 27 5.23 6.08 2.44
CA ALA A 27 6.41 6.72 3.02
C ALA A 27 7.66 6.52 2.14
N LEU A 28 7.89 5.31 1.63
CA LEU A 28 9.02 5.03 0.74
C LEU A 28 8.92 5.81 -0.57
N GLY A 29 7.74 5.87 -1.19
CA GLY A 29 7.51 6.69 -2.38
C GLY A 29 7.80 8.18 -2.11
N LEU A 30 7.35 8.68 -0.95
CA LEU A 30 7.57 10.06 -0.54
C LEU A 30 9.07 10.34 -0.33
N VAL A 31 9.79 9.43 0.33
CA VAL A 31 11.24 9.56 0.53
C VAL A 31 11.98 9.62 -0.79
N ILE A 32 11.61 8.78 -1.77
CA ILE A 32 12.20 8.81 -3.12
C ILE A 32 11.89 10.14 -3.82
N ALA A 33 10.64 10.61 -3.77
CA ALA A 33 10.25 11.88 -4.35
C ALA A 33 11.03 13.06 -3.73
N LEU A 34 11.15 13.09 -2.40
CA LEU A 34 11.92 14.09 -1.67
C LEU A 34 13.41 14.03 -2.02
N PHE A 35 13.98 12.82 -2.11
CA PHE A 35 15.36 12.64 -2.52
C PHE A 35 15.61 13.23 -3.92
N VAL A 36 14.73 12.96 -4.88
CA VAL A 36 14.83 13.54 -6.23
C VAL A 36 14.67 15.06 -6.20
N ALA A 37 13.70 15.58 -5.44
CA ALA A 37 13.49 17.03 -5.29
C ALA A 37 14.71 17.77 -4.74
N LEU A 38 15.46 17.12 -3.84
CA LEU A 38 16.62 17.73 -3.16
C LEU A 38 17.94 17.52 -3.89
N THR A 39 18.05 16.48 -4.72
CA THR A 39 19.33 16.09 -5.36
C THR A 39 19.39 16.39 -6.84
N GLN A 40 18.26 16.57 -7.52
CA GLN A 40 18.20 16.79 -8.96
C GLN A 40 17.79 18.23 -9.28
N GLN A 41 18.38 18.78 -10.34
CA GLN A 41 18.08 20.14 -10.81
C GLN A 41 16.66 20.25 -11.36
N GLU A 42 16.17 19.18 -11.97
CA GLU A 42 14.82 19.07 -12.50
C GLU A 42 14.14 17.83 -11.94
N PHE A 43 12.83 17.92 -11.70
CA PHE A 43 12.06 16.83 -11.15
C PHE A 43 11.79 15.76 -12.22
N SER A 44 12.54 14.67 -12.15
CA SER A 44 12.55 13.62 -13.18
C SER A 44 11.37 12.65 -13.06
N VAL A 45 11.22 11.78 -14.07
CA VAL A 45 10.21 10.70 -14.10
C VAL A 45 10.29 9.81 -12.86
N ILE A 46 11.48 9.62 -12.29
CA ILE A 46 11.67 8.86 -11.05
C ILE A 46 11.01 9.57 -9.86
N GLY A 47 11.15 10.90 -9.78
CA GLY A 47 10.50 11.72 -8.74
C GLY A 47 8.98 11.65 -8.85
N TRP A 48 8.44 11.79 -10.06
CA TRP A 48 7.00 11.65 -10.31
C TRP A 48 6.49 10.24 -10.02
N GLY A 49 7.26 9.21 -10.35
CA GLY A 49 6.96 7.82 -10.02
C GLY A 49 6.90 7.59 -8.50
N GLY A 50 7.90 8.08 -7.76
CA GLY A 50 7.92 8.04 -6.30
C GLY A 50 6.73 8.78 -5.68
N LEU A 51 6.42 9.99 -6.16
CA LEU A 51 5.29 10.78 -5.68
C LEU A 51 3.94 10.10 -5.99
N GLY A 52 3.80 9.53 -7.18
CA GLY A 52 2.61 8.78 -7.58
C GLY A 52 2.37 7.58 -6.66
N ILE A 53 3.42 6.79 -6.38
CA ILE A 53 3.35 5.67 -5.44
C ILE A 53 3.01 6.18 -4.02
N ALA A 54 3.60 7.30 -3.60
CA ALA A 54 3.33 7.90 -2.30
C ALA A 54 1.83 8.22 -2.12
N VAL A 55 1.27 8.92 -3.11
CA VAL A 55 -0.14 9.33 -3.12
C VAL A 55 -1.06 8.12 -3.21
N LEU A 56 -0.79 7.18 -4.13
CA LEU A 56 -1.62 5.99 -4.30
C LEU A 56 -1.60 5.10 -3.06
N GLY A 57 -0.43 4.88 -2.45
CA GLY A 57 -0.31 4.13 -1.20
C GLY A 57 -1.05 4.80 -0.05
N PHE A 58 -0.95 6.12 0.06
CA PHE A 58 -1.66 6.87 1.11
C PHE A 58 -3.17 6.82 0.92
N VAL A 59 -3.66 7.00 -0.31
CA VAL A 59 -5.08 6.89 -0.64
C VAL A 59 -5.58 5.48 -0.38
N ALA A 60 -4.86 4.45 -0.82
CA ALA A 60 -5.23 3.06 -0.58
C ALA A 60 -5.32 2.75 0.93
N TRP A 61 -4.35 3.23 1.72
CA TRP A 61 -4.42 3.13 3.17
C TRP A 61 -5.66 3.84 3.73
N ALA A 62 -5.91 5.09 3.34
CA ALA A 62 -7.03 5.89 3.85
C ALA A 62 -8.40 5.26 3.56
N LEU A 63 -8.52 4.48 2.47
CA LEU A 63 -9.74 3.74 2.14
C LEU A 63 -9.91 2.43 2.93
N MET A 64 -8.84 1.91 3.53
CA MET A 64 -8.83 0.67 4.31
C MET A 64 -8.74 0.89 5.83
N ALA A 65 -8.44 2.11 6.26
CA ALA A 65 -8.23 2.51 7.65
C ALA A 65 -9.53 2.74 8.43
#